data_AF-A0A920V2X7-F1
#
_entry.id   AF-A0A920V2X7-F1
#
_cell.length_a   1.000
_cell.length_b   1.000
_cell.length_c   1.000
_cell.angle_alpha   90.00
_cell.angle_beta   90.00
_cell.angle_gamma   90.00
#
_symmetry.space_group_name_H-M   'P 1'
#
loop_
_entity.id
_entity.type
_entity.pdbx_description
1 polymer ?
#
loop_
_entity_poly.entity_id
_entity_poly.type
_entity_poly.pdbx_seq_one_letter_code
_entity_poly.pdbx_strand_id
1 'polypeptide(L)'
;MAETGAARSGEFLEFIRRSARELRNGEAIPKTLDHWKDLRTTVRKNLVQAIGLSTDKPGPVPVRKIREQKRDGYRIEHLVLRTIRTGDGWIEMPANAYVPEVSPGNAKRMPAVLCVHGHWSGAKQDPVVQSRCIGLAKLGFFVLAVDAFGAGERGLKTGLGEYHGEMVAATLWPTGTLLCGIQVQENMRAVDYLQTRPEVDPERLGVTGTSGGGNQTIYAGALDERLKCVVPVCSVGNYQAYLGAACCMCELVPGVLTFADNGRCWAGCSPGPDGDQRHPGRRAVFGSGGEEVDRRGPSGL
;
A
#
# COMPACT_ATOMS: atom_id res chain seq x y z
N MET A 1 22.22 37.30 2.77
CA MET A 1 22.04 36.08 3.61
C MET A 1 21.07 35.06 3.00
N ALA A 2 20.07 35.45 2.21
CA ALA A 2 19.16 34.49 1.55
C ALA A 2 19.81 33.73 0.36
N GLU A 3 20.62 34.40 -0.47
CA GLU A 3 21.31 33.78 -1.62
C GLU A 3 22.28 32.66 -1.21
N THR A 4 22.96 32.80 -0.07
CA THR A 4 23.87 31.79 0.47
C THR A 4 23.15 30.54 1.01
N GLY A 5 21.90 30.67 1.44
CA GLY A 5 21.09 29.55 1.91
C GLY A 5 20.53 28.71 0.76
N ALA A 6 20.04 29.37 -0.29
CA ALA A 6 19.55 28.71 -1.50
C ALA A 6 20.68 27.96 -2.24
N ALA A 7 21.85 28.59 -2.40
CA ALA A 7 23.01 27.95 -3.02
C ALA A 7 23.47 26.68 -2.26
N ARG A 8 23.56 26.75 -0.93
CA ARG A 8 23.91 25.60 -0.07
C ARG A 8 22.86 24.48 -0.14
N SER A 9 21.58 24.82 -0.24
CA SER A 9 20.51 23.82 -0.41
C SER A 9 20.61 23.08 -1.75
N GLY A 10 21.02 23.79 -2.82
CA GLY A 10 21.26 23.19 -4.13
C GLY A 10 22.47 22.26 -4.16
N GLU A 11 23.58 22.68 -3.55
CA GLU A 11 24.79 21.85 -3.42
C GLU A 11 24.54 20.56 -2.64
N PHE A 12 23.80 20.65 -1.52
CA PHE A 12 23.45 19.47 -0.74
C PHE A 12 22.53 18.52 -1.52
N LEU A 13 21.51 19.05 -2.22
CA LEU A 13 20.63 18.23 -3.04
C LEU A 13 21.39 17.52 -4.17
N GLU A 14 22.34 18.20 -4.82
CA GLU A 14 23.16 17.58 -5.87
C GLU A 14 24.11 16.52 -5.30
N PHE A 15 24.68 16.75 -4.12
CA PHE A 15 25.43 15.72 -3.39
C PHE A 15 24.58 14.47 -3.16
N ILE A 16 23.36 14.62 -2.61
CA ILE A 16 22.44 13.50 -2.37
C ILE A 16 22.08 12.77 -3.67
N ARG A 17 21.79 13.50 -4.74
CA ARG A 17 21.48 12.92 -6.06
C ARG A 17 22.67 12.16 -6.64
N ARG A 18 23.88 12.68 -6.52
CA ARG A 18 25.09 12.00 -6.96
C ARG A 18 25.32 10.70 -6.17
N SER A 19 25.27 10.75 -4.85
CA SER A 19 25.42 9.56 -4.01
C SER A 19 24.37 8.49 -4.33
N ALA A 20 23.12 8.91 -4.60
CA ALA A 20 22.07 7.98 -5.01
C ALA A 20 22.33 7.31 -6.37
N ARG A 21 22.96 8.03 -7.32
CA ARG A 21 23.40 7.45 -8.61
C ARG A 21 24.53 6.45 -8.40
N GLU A 22 25.50 6.78 -7.55
CA GLU A 22 26.64 5.91 -7.23
C GLU A 22 26.18 4.59 -6.58
N LEU A 23 25.22 4.64 -5.65
CA LEU A 23 24.68 3.45 -4.98
C LEU A 23 23.98 2.45 -5.93
N ARG A 24 23.46 2.93 -7.08
CA ARG A 24 22.83 2.07 -8.10
C ARG A 24 23.70 1.85 -9.33
N ASN A 25 24.91 2.41 -9.34
CA ASN A 25 25.80 2.25 -10.48
C ASN A 25 26.22 0.78 -10.61
N GLY A 26 26.09 0.21 -11.82
CA GLY A 26 26.41 -1.19 -12.06
C GLY A 26 25.37 -2.19 -11.52
N GLU A 27 24.17 -1.74 -11.15
CA GLU A 27 23.09 -2.64 -10.77
C GLU A 27 22.82 -3.68 -11.87
N ALA A 28 23.08 -4.95 -11.57
CA ALA A 28 22.86 -6.03 -12.52
C ALA A 28 21.36 -6.33 -12.66
N ILE A 29 20.86 -6.33 -13.89
CA ILE A 29 19.54 -6.88 -14.23
C ILE A 29 19.68 -8.41 -14.25
N PRO A 30 18.84 -9.15 -13.51
CA PRO A 30 18.88 -10.61 -13.53
C PRO A 30 18.65 -11.15 -14.93
N LYS A 31 19.59 -11.97 -15.42
CA LYS A 31 19.52 -12.60 -16.74
C LYS A 31 18.94 -14.01 -16.70
N THR A 32 18.81 -14.60 -15.51
CA THR A 32 18.27 -15.94 -15.30
C THR A 32 17.21 -15.91 -14.21
N LEU A 33 16.31 -16.90 -14.27
CA LEU A 33 15.28 -17.07 -13.25
C LEU A 33 15.90 -17.31 -11.86
N ASP A 34 16.99 -18.06 -11.76
CA ASP A 34 17.65 -18.34 -10.48
C ASP A 34 18.30 -17.09 -9.87
N HIS A 35 18.98 -16.28 -10.69
CA HIS A 35 19.48 -14.99 -10.23
C HIS A 35 18.33 -14.07 -9.79
N TRP A 36 17.18 -14.09 -10.49
CA TRP A 36 16.00 -13.35 -10.05
C TRP A 36 15.47 -13.84 -8.69
N LYS A 37 15.42 -15.15 -8.44
CA LYS A 37 14.98 -15.73 -7.16
C LYS A 37 15.88 -15.29 -6.00
N ASP A 38 17.19 -15.35 -6.18
CA ASP A 38 18.17 -14.96 -5.15
C ASP A 38 18.07 -13.48 -4.82
N LEU A 39 17.94 -12.66 -5.86
CA LEU A 39 17.74 -11.23 -5.72
C LEU A 39 16.41 -10.92 -5.01
N ARG A 40 15.30 -11.55 -5.41
CA ARG A 40 13.98 -11.38 -4.76
C ARG A 40 14.06 -11.68 -3.28
N THR A 41 14.71 -12.78 -2.90
CA THR A 41 14.90 -13.19 -1.51
C THR A 41 15.70 -12.13 -0.74
N THR A 42 16.79 -11.63 -1.35
CA THR A 42 17.64 -10.59 -0.76
C THR A 42 16.90 -9.27 -0.57
N VAL A 43 16.17 -8.80 -1.59
CA VAL A 43 15.38 -7.57 -1.54
C VAL A 43 14.31 -7.65 -0.46
N ARG A 44 13.59 -8.77 -0.35
CA ARG A 44 12.56 -8.97 0.68
C ARG A 44 13.16 -8.95 2.08
N LYS A 45 14.25 -9.68 2.29
CA LYS A 45 14.97 -9.71 3.58
C LYS A 45 15.39 -8.31 4.00
N ASN A 46 16.02 -7.56 3.09
CA ASN A 46 16.50 -6.22 3.36
C ASN A 46 15.36 -5.23 3.55
N LEU A 47 14.25 -5.39 2.84
CA LEU A 47 13.05 -4.57 3.03
C LEU A 47 12.44 -4.78 4.43
N VAL A 48 12.28 -6.02 4.88
CA VAL A 48 11.81 -6.36 6.24
C VAL A 48 12.68 -5.69 7.30
N GLN A 49 14.01 -5.81 7.14
CA GLN A 49 14.96 -5.19 8.06
C GLN A 49 14.89 -3.65 8.01
N ALA A 50 14.82 -3.07 6.82
CA ALA A 50 14.85 -1.63 6.62
C ALA A 50 13.62 -0.94 7.20
N ILE A 51 12.43 -1.52 7.08
CA ILE A 51 11.19 -0.95 7.64
C ILE A 51 10.92 -1.39 9.08
N GLY A 52 11.80 -2.19 9.68
CA GLY A 52 11.61 -2.71 11.04
C GLY A 52 10.33 -3.55 11.18
N LEU A 53 9.96 -4.30 10.15
CA LEU A 53 8.71 -5.06 10.14
C LEU A 53 8.73 -6.13 11.23
N SER A 54 7.77 -6.07 12.16
CA SER A 54 7.56 -7.15 13.12
C SER A 54 7.04 -8.38 12.38
N THR A 55 7.64 -9.54 12.65
CA THR A 55 7.23 -10.82 12.07
C THR A 55 6.14 -11.49 12.90
N ASP A 56 5.15 -10.72 13.39
CA ASP A 56 3.99 -11.31 14.03
C ASP A 56 3.37 -12.32 13.05
N LYS A 57 3.17 -13.55 13.54
CA LYS A 57 2.68 -14.63 12.69
C LYS A 57 1.24 -14.33 12.26
N PRO A 58 0.87 -14.71 11.02
CA PRO A 58 -0.52 -14.70 10.59
C PRO A 58 -1.43 -15.35 11.64
N GLY A 59 -2.60 -14.77 11.85
CA GLY A 59 -3.51 -15.22 12.90
C GLY A 59 -4.78 -14.38 12.97
N PRO A 60 -5.79 -14.79 13.76
CA PRO A 60 -7.07 -14.11 13.82
C PRO A 60 -6.91 -12.62 14.13
N VAL A 61 -7.65 -11.79 13.41
CA VAL A 61 -7.76 -10.35 13.67
C VAL A 61 -9.09 -10.10 14.36
N PRO A 62 -9.11 -9.68 15.64
CA PRO A 62 -10.35 -9.31 16.29
C PRO A 62 -10.97 -8.13 15.55
N VAL A 63 -12.24 -8.25 15.15
CA VAL A 63 -12.97 -7.23 14.41
C VAL A 63 -14.27 -6.88 15.11
N ARG A 64 -14.50 -5.57 15.25
CA ARG A 64 -15.77 -5.03 15.74
C ARG A 64 -16.51 -4.38 14.59
N LYS A 65 -17.71 -4.87 14.27
CA LYS A 65 -18.63 -4.22 13.33
C LYS A 65 -19.39 -3.12 14.06
N ILE A 66 -19.29 -1.90 13.55
CA ILE A 66 -19.91 -0.71 14.12
C ILE A 66 -21.34 -0.55 13.61
N ARG A 67 -21.49 -0.60 12.28
CA ARG A 67 -22.79 -0.49 11.61
C ARG A 67 -22.72 -1.08 10.21
N GLU A 68 -23.88 -1.23 9.59
CA GLU A 68 -24.04 -1.63 8.20
C GLU A 68 -24.89 -0.60 7.46
N GLN A 69 -24.61 -0.40 6.18
CA GLN A 69 -25.41 0.42 5.29
C GLN A 69 -25.70 -0.33 3.99
N LYS A 70 -26.98 -0.48 3.65
CA LYS A 70 -27.39 -1.03 2.35
C LYS A 70 -27.19 0.00 1.24
N ARG A 71 -26.80 -0.48 0.07
CA ARG A 71 -26.63 0.28 -1.17
C ARG A 71 -27.18 -0.54 -2.33
N ASP A 72 -27.24 0.07 -3.50
CA ASP A 72 -27.68 -0.59 -4.72
C ASP A 72 -26.66 -1.66 -5.18
N GLY A 73 -26.98 -2.92 -4.93
CA GLY A 73 -26.20 -4.10 -5.34
C GLY A 73 -25.04 -4.48 -4.41
N TYR A 74 -24.87 -3.79 -3.28
CA TYR A 74 -23.84 -4.08 -2.29
C TYR A 74 -24.21 -3.50 -0.92
N ARG A 75 -23.50 -3.89 0.14
CA ARG A 75 -23.57 -3.28 1.47
C ARG A 75 -22.21 -2.77 1.91
N ILE A 76 -22.20 -1.78 2.79
CA ILE A 76 -20.99 -1.28 3.44
C ILE A 76 -21.04 -1.69 4.92
N GLU A 77 -20.08 -2.49 5.36
CA GLU A 77 -19.85 -2.79 6.77
C GLU A 77 -18.77 -1.83 7.30
N HIS A 78 -19.08 -1.08 8.35
CA HIS A 78 -18.10 -0.25 9.05
C HIS A 78 -17.46 -1.06 10.16
N LEU A 79 -16.14 -1.18 10.13
CA LEU A 79 -15.38 -2.11 10.93
C LEU A 79 -14.24 -1.40 11.66
N VAL A 80 -13.84 -1.98 12.79
CA VAL A 80 -12.59 -1.65 13.47
C VAL A 80 -11.82 -2.96 13.65
N LEU A 81 -10.64 -3.05 13.03
CA LEU A 81 -9.73 -4.18 13.12
C LEU A 81 -8.70 -3.93 14.21
N ARG A 82 -8.46 -4.89 15.10
CA ARG A 82 -7.34 -4.85 16.05
C ARG A 82 -6.12 -5.52 15.43
N THR A 83 -5.21 -4.70 14.92
CA THR A 83 -4.13 -5.14 14.01
C THR A 83 -2.93 -5.68 14.79
N ILE A 84 -2.31 -4.83 15.60
CA ILE A 84 -1.05 -5.09 16.30
C ILE A 84 -1.29 -4.93 17.81
N ARG A 85 -0.83 -5.90 18.61
CA ARG A 85 -0.96 -5.84 20.07
C ARG A 85 0.21 -5.03 20.65
N THR A 86 -0.09 -4.07 21.53
CA THR A 86 0.91 -3.20 22.14
C THR A 86 0.72 -3.20 23.65
N GLY A 87 1.62 -3.83 24.41
CA GLY A 87 1.45 -4.00 25.86
C GLY A 87 0.07 -4.55 26.21
N ASP A 88 -0.72 -3.73 26.88
CA ASP A 88 -2.07 -3.96 27.39
C ASP A 88 -3.20 -3.56 26.42
N GLY A 89 -2.85 -3.03 25.23
CA GLY A 89 -3.80 -2.56 24.21
C GLY A 89 -3.58 -3.15 22.82
N TRP A 90 -4.30 -2.56 21.86
CA TRP A 90 -4.21 -2.85 20.44
C TRP A 90 -4.14 -1.57 19.63
N ILE A 91 -3.38 -1.58 18.55
CA ILE A 91 -3.56 -0.64 17.46
C ILE A 91 -4.85 -1.01 16.75
N GLU A 92 -5.75 -0.02 16.63
CA GLU A 92 -7.04 -0.18 15.97
C GLU A 92 -7.02 0.52 14.61
N MET A 93 -7.50 -0.19 13.59
CA MET A 93 -7.59 0.25 12.20
C MET A 93 -9.05 0.30 11.75
N PRO A 94 -9.64 1.49 11.64
CA PRO A 94 -10.95 1.67 11.03
C PRO A 94 -10.95 1.29 9.56
N ALA A 95 -12.02 0.60 9.13
CA ALA A 95 -12.15 0.11 7.78
C ALA A 95 -13.62 0.11 7.32
N ASN A 96 -13.81 0.22 6.01
CA ASN A 96 -15.09 0.01 5.35
C ASN A 96 -14.97 -1.22 4.43
N ALA A 97 -15.77 -2.26 4.69
CA ALA A 97 -15.90 -3.40 3.80
C ALA A 97 -17.10 -3.20 2.86
N TYR A 98 -16.86 -3.15 1.56
CA TYR A 98 -17.88 -3.12 0.52
C TYR A 98 -18.12 -4.56 0.08
N VAL A 99 -19.29 -5.08 0.41
CA VAL A 99 -19.64 -6.48 0.18
C VAL A 99 -20.73 -6.56 -0.88
N PRO A 100 -20.45 -7.07 -2.08
CA PRO A 100 -21.46 -7.32 -3.11
C PRO A 100 -22.61 -8.16 -2.57
N GLU A 101 -23.83 -7.87 -3.03
CA GLU A 101 -24.96 -8.76 -2.78
C GLU A 101 -24.83 -9.99 -3.67
N VAL A 102 -24.90 -11.18 -3.08
CA VAL A 102 -24.86 -12.44 -3.83
C VAL A 102 -26.29 -12.92 -4.02
N SER A 103 -26.69 -13.18 -5.27
CA SER A 103 -28.00 -13.76 -5.55
C SER A 103 -28.10 -15.16 -4.93
N PRO A 104 -29.23 -15.51 -4.27
CA PRO A 104 -29.45 -16.86 -3.75
C PRO A 104 -29.24 -17.90 -4.86
N GLY A 105 -28.31 -18.84 -4.66
CA GLY A 105 -27.98 -19.89 -5.65
C GLY A 105 -26.64 -19.72 -6.38
N ASN A 106 -25.99 -18.55 -6.31
CA ASN A 106 -24.67 -18.31 -6.90
C ASN A 106 -23.59 -18.10 -5.83
N ALA A 107 -23.57 -18.99 -4.82
CA ALA A 107 -22.73 -18.90 -3.62
C ALA A 107 -21.25 -19.23 -3.86
N LYS A 108 -20.67 -18.77 -4.97
CA LYS A 108 -19.23 -18.86 -5.17
C LYS A 108 -18.55 -17.78 -4.34
N ARG A 109 -17.52 -18.17 -3.58
CA ARG A 109 -16.62 -17.22 -2.90
C ARG A 109 -16.08 -16.22 -3.92
N MET A 110 -16.04 -14.95 -3.52
CA MET A 110 -15.68 -13.83 -4.39
C MET A 110 -14.21 -13.44 -4.21
N PRO A 111 -13.56 -12.92 -5.27
CA PRO A 111 -12.23 -12.32 -5.12
C PRO A 111 -12.31 -11.12 -4.18
N ALA A 112 -11.22 -10.83 -3.46
CA ALA A 112 -11.16 -9.69 -2.57
C ALA A 112 -10.00 -8.74 -2.89
N VAL A 113 -10.22 -7.45 -2.68
CA VAL A 113 -9.23 -6.40 -2.90
C VAL A 113 -9.06 -5.56 -1.62
N LEU A 114 -7.84 -5.55 -1.09
CA LEU A 114 -7.43 -4.55 -0.10
C LEU A 114 -7.20 -3.21 -0.81
N CYS A 115 -7.96 -2.20 -0.44
CA CYS A 115 -7.86 -0.83 -0.95
C CYS A 115 -7.17 0.06 0.06
N VAL A 116 -5.89 0.38 -0.19
CA VAL A 116 -5.14 1.38 0.58
C VAL A 116 -5.23 2.74 -0.14
N HIS A 117 -5.11 3.83 0.61
CA HIS A 117 -5.20 5.19 0.07
C HIS A 117 -3.92 5.99 0.32
N GLY A 118 -3.66 6.95 -0.56
CA GLY A 118 -2.62 7.95 -0.43
C GLY A 118 -3.10 9.18 0.34
N HIS A 119 -2.46 10.32 0.12
CA HIS A 119 -2.63 11.56 0.88
C HIS A 119 -3.89 12.36 0.50
N TRP A 120 -5.05 11.70 0.51
CA TRP A 120 -6.35 12.36 0.36
C TRP A 120 -6.85 12.86 1.71
N SER A 121 -7.39 14.08 1.73
CA SER A 121 -7.99 14.68 2.92
C SER A 121 -9.18 13.84 3.45
N GLY A 122 -9.94 13.20 2.56
CA GLY A 122 -11.04 12.31 2.91
C GLY A 122 -10.62 10.88 3.30
N ALA A 123 -9.33 10.52 3.21
CA ALA A 123 -8.84 9.16 3.48
C ALA A 123 -9.65 8.08 2.76
N LYS A 124 -10.09 7.00 3.45
CA LYS A 124 -10.95 5.96 2.85
C LYS A 124 -12.35 6.47 2.44
N GLN A 125 -12.76 7.63 2.93
CA GLN A 125 -14.04 8.29 2.63
C GLN A 125 -13.91 9.31 1.50
N ASP A 126 -12.73 9.54 0.95
CA ASP A 126 -12.55 10.46 -0.16
C ASP A 126 -13.35 9.99 -1.39
N PRO A 127 -14.03 10.89 -2.14
CA PRO A 127 -14.81 10.50 -3.32
C PRO A 127 -14.04 9.67 -4.34
N VAL A 128 -12.74 9.96 -4.57
CA VAL A 128 -11.90 9.19 -5.50
C VAL A 128 -11.69 7.77 -5.00
N VAL A 129 -11.45 7.62 -3.69
CA VAL A 129 -11.26 6.31 -3.05
C VAL A 129 -12.56 5.51 -3.01
N GLN A 130 -13.68 6.17 -2.68
CA GLN A 130 -15.00 5.54 -2.67
C GLN A 130 -15.41 5.06 -4.06
N SER A 131 -15.24 5.87 -5.11
CA SER A 131 -15.58 5.47 -6.49
C SER A 131 -14.86 4.20 -6.92
N ARG A 132 -13.58 4.05 -6.59
CA ARG A 132 -12.83 2.81 -6.83
C ARG A 132 -13.44 1.62 -6.08
N CYS A 133 -13.76 1.79 -4.80
CA CYS A 133 -14.32 0.71 -3.97
C CYS A 133 -15.71 0.29 -4.45
N ILE A 134 -16.55 1.27 -4.82
CA ILE A 134 -17.90 1.04 -5.35
C ILE A 134 -17.83 0.33 -6.71
N GLY A 135 -16.95 0.78 -7.61
CA GLY A 135 -16.75 0.14 -8.90
C GLY A 135 -16.33 -1.32 -8.77
N LEU A 136 -15.34 -1.61 -7.92
CA LEU A 136 -14.91 -2.98 -7.63
C LEU A 136 -16.03 -3.83 -7.00
N ALA A 137 -16.80 -3.28 -6.06
CA ALA A 137 -17.93 -3.98 -5.47
C ALA A 137 -19.01 -4.31 -6.51
N LYS A 138 -19.35 -3.37 -7.40
CA LYS A 138 -20.30 -3.61 -8.49
C LYS A 138 -19.79 -4.61 -9.54
N LEU A 139 -18.46 -4.80 -9.64
CA LEU A 139 -17.84 -5.85 -10.44
C LEU A 139 -17.74 -7.21 -9.70
N GLY A 140 -18.28 -7.31 -8.48
CA GLY A 140 -18.34 -8.56 -7.72
C GLY A 140 -17.11 -8.86 -6.87
N PHE A 141 -16.29 -7.86 -6.54
CA PHE A 141 -15.18 -8.02 -5.60
C PHE A 141 -15.61 -7.65 -4.17
N PHE A 142 -15.18 -8.43 -3.18
CA PHE A 142 -15.17 -7.95 -1.79
C PHE A 142 -14.08 -6.88 -1.67
N VAL A 143 -14.41 -5.68 -1.20
CA VAL A 143 -13.41 -4.61 -1.07
C VAL A 143 -13.25 -4.23 0.39
N LEU A 144 -12.03 -4.21 0.89
CA LEU A 144 -11.72 -3.69 2.22
C LEU A 144 -10.92 -2.40 2.07
N ALA A 145 -11.52 -1.26 2.38
CA ALA A 145 -10.83 0.02 2.41
C ALA A 145 -10.43 0.36 3.85
N VAL A 146 -9.15 0.64 4.09
CA VAL A 146 -8.59 0.88 5.43
C VAL A 146 -8.10 2.32 5.58
N ASP A 147 -8.21 2.90 6.77
CA ASP A 147 -7.56 4.17 7.07
C ASP A 147 -6.08 3.97 7.38
N ALA A 148 -5.25 4.70 6.67
CA ALA A 148 -3.86 4.88 7.06
C ALA A 148 -3.73 5.63 8.39
N PHE A 149 -2.59 5.46 9.07
CA PHE A 149 -2.26 6.23 10.26
C PHE A 149 -2.39 7.75 10.01
N GLY A 150 -2.88 8.49 11.01
CA GLY A 150 -3.09 9.93 10.93
C GLY A 150 -4.16 10.37 9.91
N ALA A 151 -4.83 9.45 9.23
CA ALA A 151 -5.83 9.78 8.22
C ALA A 151 -7.23 9.30 8.64
N GLY A 152 -8.27 10.00 8.14
CA GLY A 152 -9.65 9.63 8.38
C GLY A 152 -9.99 9.58 9.87
N GLU A 153 -10.46 8.43 10.33
CA GLU A 153 -10.85 8.19 11.73
C GLU A 153 -9.65 8.00 12.67
N ARG A 154 -8.41 8.09 12.15
CA ARG A 154 -7.15 7.99 12.90
C ARG A 154 -6.39 9.31 13.01
N GLY A 155 -6.96 10.43 12.59
CA GLY A 155 -6.38 11.78 12.79
C GLY A 155 -6.63 12.30 14.22
N LEU A 156 -5.66 13.02 14.80
CA LEU A 156 -5.75 13.57 16.16
C LEU A 156 -6.69 14.77 16.29
N LYS A 157 -6.96 15.48 15.19
CA LYS A 157 -8.00 16.52 15.13
C LYS A 157 -9.13 16.05 14.20
N THR A 158 -10.35 16.50 14.47
CA THR A 158 -11.53 16.30 13.59
C THR A 158 -11.42 17.01 12.22
N GLY A 159 -10.23 17.51 11.88
CA GLY A 159 -9.91 18.06 10.57
C GLY A 159 -9.55 16.95 9.59
N LEU A 160 -9.98 17.12 8.35
CA LEU A 160 -9.65 16.21 7.25
C LEU A 160 -8.13 16.18 7.01
N GLY A 161 -7.54 14.99 7.14
CA GLY A 161 -6.18 14.66 6.74
C GLY A 161 -5.06 15.30 7.57
N GLU A 162 -4.68 14.70 8.70
CA GLU A 162 -3.27 14.81 9.08
C GLU A 162 -2.46 14.04 8.03
N TYR A 163 -1.27 14.51 7.72
CA TYR A 163 -0.48 14.09 6.55
C TYR A 163 0.00 12.63 6.67
N HIS A 164 -0.92 11.66 6.58
CA HIS A 164 -0.71 10.21 6.64
C HIS A 164 0.18 9.77 7.82
N GLY A 165 0.02 10.45 8.95
CA GLY A 165 0.75 10.17 10.19
C GLY A 165 2.18 10.69 10.20
N GLU A 166 2.56 11.66 9.37
CA GLU A 166 3.92 12.23 9.31
C GLU A 166 4.51 12.57 10.68
N MET A 167 3.76 13.26 11.54
CA MET A 167 4.25 13.62 12.87
C MET A 167 4.47 12.38 13.76
N VAL A 168 3.62 11.36 13.63
CA VAL A 168 3.80 10.07 14.30
C VAL A 168 5.02 9.35 13.74
N ALA A 169 5.23 9.39 12.41
CA ALA A 169 6.42 8.82 11.79
C ALA A 169 7.70 9.50 12.30
N ALA A 170 7.70 10.82 12.43
CA ALA A 170 8.83 11.59 12.92
C ALA A 170 9.17 11.27 14.39
N THR A 171 8.17 11.05 15.26
CA THR A 171 8.41 10.70 16.66
C THR A 171 8.81 9.24 16.85
N LEU A 172 8.35 8.34 15.98
CA LEU A 172 8.76 6.95 16.00
C LEU A 172 10.19 6.75 15.45
N TRP A 173 10.63 7.60 14.52
CA TRP A 173 11.91 7.47 13.82
C TRP A 173 13.13 7.21 14.74
N PRO A 174 13.35 7.97 15.84
CA PRO A 174 14.51 7.77 16.71
C PRO A 174 14.48 6.45 17.49
N THR A 175 13.32 5.79 17.58
CA THR A 175 13.15 4.52 18.29
C THR A 175 13.52 3.31 17.43
N GLY A 176 13.81 3.52 16.14
CA GLY A 176 14.01 2.43 15.17
C GLY A 176 12.70 1.73 14.75
N THR A 177 11.55 2.17 15.28
CA THR A 177 10.23 1.74 14.83
C THR A 177 9.78 2.69 13.72
N LEU A 178 9.44 2.16 12.55
CA LEU A 178 9.12 2.99 11.38
C LEU A 178 7.65 2.88 11.05
N LEU A 179 7.00 4.03 10.82
CA LEU A 179 5.57 4.05 10.49
C LEU A 179 5.27 3.26 9.21
N CYS A 180 6.17 3.29 8.22
CA CYS A 180 6.06 2.46 7.03
C CYS A 180 5.96 0.97 7.38
N GLY A 181 6.79 0.48 8.29
CA GLY A 181 6.75 -0.92 8.73
C GLY A 181 5.45 -1.27 9.44
N ILE A 182 4.98 -0.40 10.33
CA ILE A 182 3.70 -0.58 11.02
C ILE A 182 2.56 -0.63 9.99
N GLN A 183 2.48 0.31 9.05
CA GLN A 183 1.42 0.35 8.04
C GLN A 183 1.43 -0.90 7.14
N VAL A 184 2.61 -1.35 6.71
CA VAL A 184 2.76 -2.60 5.95
C VAL A 184 2.28 -3.79 6.77
N GLN A 185 2.64 -3.86 8.05
CA GLN A 185 2.14 -4.90 8.94
C GLN A 185 0.61 -4.85 9.09
N GLU A 186 0.02 -3.67 9.28
CA GLU A 186 -1.44 -3.52 9.34
C GLU A 186 -2.13 -3.96 8.04
N ASN A 187 -1.53 -3.69 6.89
CA ASN A 187 -2.02 -4.20 5.60
C ASN A 187 -1.99 -5.73 5.55
N MET A 188 -0.95 -6.37 6.06
CA MET A 188 -0.87 -7.84 6.19
C MET A 188 -1.93 -8.38 7.16
N ARG A 189 -2.22 -7.66 8.25
CA ARG A 189 -3.32 -7.98 9.17
C ARG A 189 -4.69 -7.78 8.50
N ALA A 190 -4.85 -6.79 7.64
CA ALA A 190 -6.07 -6.62 6.85
C ALA A 190 -6.29 -7.85 5.93
N VAL A 191 -5.23 -8.41 5.36
CA VAL A 191 -5.28 -9.67 4.60
C VAL A 191 -5.65 -10.86 5.50
N ASP A 192 -5.14 -10.95 6.73
CA ASP A 192 -5.58 -11.97 7.70
C ASP A 192 -7.10 -11.90 7.91
N TYR A 193 -7.66 -10.70 8.09
CA TYR A 193 -9.11 -10.52 8.22
C TYR A 193 -9.87 -10.96 6.96
N LEU A 194 -9.40 -10.61 5.76
CA LEU A 194 -10.04 -11.04 4.51
C LEU A 194 -10.16 -12.57 4.44
N GLN A 195 -9.13 -13.31 4.88
CA GLN A 195 -9.17 -14.78 4.90
C GLN A 195 -10.17 -15.37 5.90
N THR A 196 -10.63 -14.59 6.88
CA THR A 196 -11.69 -15.03 7.83
C THR A 196 -13.10 -14.90 7.27
N ARG A 197 -13.29 -14.17 6.17
CA ARG A 197 -14.62 -13.91 5.62
C ARG A 197 -15.14 -15.11 4.84
N PRO A 198 -16.33 -15.66 5.16
CA PRO A 198 -16.88 -16.80 4.43
C PRO A 198 -17.19 -16.47 2.97
N GLU A 199 -17.43 -15.20 2.66
CA GLU A 199 -17.68 -14.73 1.30
C GLU A 199 -16.41 -14.69 0.43
N VAL A 200 -15.22 -14.59 1.04
CA VAL A 200 -13.96 -14.32 0.34
C VAL A 200 -13.26 -15.61 -0.07
N ASP A 201 -12.77 -15.64 -1.30
CA ASP A 201 -11.88 -16.68 -1.80
C ASP A 201 -10.42 -16.34 -1.41
N PRO A 202 -9.79 -17.09 -0.48
CA PRO A 202 -8.43 -16.79 -0.02
C PRO A 202 -7.36 -16.96 -1.11
N GLU A 203 -7.66 -17.65 -2.21
CA GLU A 203 -6.75 -17.79 -3.35
C GLU A 203 -6.90 -16.66 -4.38
N ARG A 204 -7.81 -15.69 -4.15
CA ARG A 204 -8.08 -14.58 -5.08
C ARG A 204 -8.04 -13.24 -4.37
N LEU A 205 -6.94 -13.00 -3.67
CA LEU A 205 -6.67 -11.76 -2.94
C LEU A 205 -5.82 -10.80 -3.76
N GLY A 206 -6.19 -9.53 -3.82
CA GLY A 206 -5.43 -8.47 -4.45
C GLY A 206 -5.27 -7.25 -3.56
N VAL A 207 -4.37 -6.35 -3.95
CA VAL A 207 -4.16 -5.06 -3.29
C VAL A 207 -4.00 -3.96 -4.34
N THR A 208 -4.58 -2.80 -4.06
CA THR A 208 -4.42 -1.61 -4.90
C THR A 208 -4.50 -0.33 -4.07
N GLY A 209 -3.84 0.70 -4.58
CA GLY A 209 -3.84 2.04 -4.01
C GLY A 209 -3.07 3.01 -4.89
N THR A 210 -3.28 4.30 -4.62
CA THR A 210 -2.74 5.38 -5.44
C THR A 210 -1.83 6.29 -4.61
N SER A 211 -0.76 6.84 -5.20
CA SER A 211 0.22 7.70 -4.51
C SER A 211 0.86 6.96 -3.33
N GLY A 212 0.80 7.45 -2.09
CA GLY A 212 1.29 6.72 -0.91
C GLY A 212 0.62 5.37 -0.69
N GLY A 213 -0.66 5.22 -1.10
CA GLY A 213 -1.32 3.92 -1.16
C GLY A 213 -0.70 2.99 -2.22
N GLY A 214 -0.13 3.55 -3.28
CA GLY A 214 0.64 2.78 -4.26
C GLY A 214 1.95 2.24 -3.67
N ASN A 215 2.67 3.03 -2.88
CA ASN A 215 3.88 2.55 -2.18
C ASN A 215 3.53 1.45 -1.17
N GLN A 216 2.47 1.64 -0.38
CA GLN A 216 1.94 0.60 0.50
C GLN A 216 1.51 -0.67 -0.25
N THR A 217 0.93 -0.52 -1.45
CA THR A 217 0.60 -1.63 -2.35
C THR A 217 1.85 -2.40 -2.79
N ILE A 218 2.92 -1.68 -3.16
CA ILE A 218 4.21 -2.28 -3.52
C ILE A 218 4.80 -3.02 -2.32
N TYR A 219 4.89 -2.42 -1.14
CA TYR A 219 5.53 -3.04 0.02
C TYR A 219 4.73 -4.23 0.55
N ALA A 220 3.41 -4.10 0.71
CA ALA A 220 2.55 -5.21 1.12
C ALA A 220 2.59 -6.34 0.08
N GLY A 221 2.51 -6.02 -1.21
CA GLY A 221 2.67 -6.99 -2.29
C GLY A 221 4.06 -7.64 -2.33
N ALA A 222 5.10 -6.89 -1.99
CA ALA A 222 6.46 -7.42 -1.96
C ALA A 222 6.69 -8.35 -0.77
N LEU A 223 5.88 -8.29 0.30
CA LEU A 223 6.10 -8.98 1.57
C LEU A 223 5.03 -10.04 1.91
N ASP A 224 3.80 -9.88 1.44
CA ASP A 224 2.69 -10.82 1.67
C ASP A 224 2.36 -11.64 0.40
N GLU A 225 2.82 -12.88 0.37
CA GLU A 225 2.67 -13.78 -0.78
C GLU A 225 1.22 -14.26 -1.01
N ARG A 226 0.32 -14.01 -0.07
CA ARG A 226 -1.11 -14.30 -0.22
C ARG A 226 -1.74 -13.41 -1.29
N LEU A 227 -1.25 -12.17 -1.43
CA LEU A 227 -1.68 -11.22 -2.45
C LEU A 227 -1.27 -11.71 -3.84
N LYS A 228 -2.25 -12.12 -4.64
CA LYS A 228 -2.12 -12.65 -6.01
C LYS A 228 -2.09 -11.56 -7.07
N CYS A 229 -2.74 -10.42 -6.84
CA CYS A 229 -2.75 -9.30 -7.77
C CYS A 229 -2.31 -8.02 -7.07
N VAL A 230 -1.21 -7.42 -7.52
CA VAL A 230 -0.63 -6.20 -6.92
C VAL A 230 -0.67 -5.08 -7.94
N VAL A 231 -1.52 -4.08 -7.70
CA VAL A 231 -1.82 -3.00 -8.65
C VAL A 231 -1.52 -1.62 -8.03
N PRO A 232 -0.25 -1.20 -7.99
CA PRO A 232 0.11 0.14 -7.53
C PRO A 232 -0.20 1.18 -8.61
N VAL A 233 -0.74 2.33 -8.20
CA VAL A 233 -1.13 3.42 -9.10
C VAL A 233 -0.38 4.70 -8.70
N CYS A 234 0.16 5.44 -9.67
CA CYS A 234 0.89 6.71 -9.45
C CYS A 234 1.98 6.62 -8.36
N SER A 235 2.72 5.51 -8.35
CA SER A 235 3.75 5.21 -7.35
C SER A 235 4.97 4.51 -7.96
N VAL A 236 4.81 3.83 -9.11
CA VAL A 236 5.92 3.21 -9.82
C VAL A 236 6.82 4.29 -10.43
N GLY A 237 8.02 4.43 -9.86
CA GLY A 237 9.08 5.35 -10.29
C GLY A 237 10.45 4.84 -9.79
N ASN A 238 11.50 5.67 -9.89
CA ASN A 238 12.77 5.41 -9.21
C ASN A 238 12.89 6.32 -7.97
N TYR A 239 13.41 5.81 -6.85
CA TYR A 239 13.67 6.62 -5.65
C TYR A 239 14.57 7.82 -5.95
N GLN A 240 15.41 7.71 -6.98
CA GLN A 240 16.24 8.82 -7.47
C GLN A 240 15.39 10.01 -7.97
N ALA A 241 14.24 9.80 -8.64
CA ALA A 241 13.36 10.89 -9.05
C ALA A 241 12.61 11.52 -7.88
N TYR A 242 12.45 10.81 -6.76
CA TYR A 242 11.86 11.36 -5.54
C TYR A 242 12.83 12.29 -4.78
N LEU A 243 14.13 12.32 -5.13
CA LEU A 243 15.12 13.16 -4.44
C LEU A 243 14.92 14.65 -4.75
N GLY A 244 14.53 15.39 -3.72
CA GLY A 244 14.19 16.81 -3.79
C GLY A 244 12.70 17.07 -3.99
N ALA A 245 11.87 16.03 -4.05
CA ALA A 245 10.42 16.15 -3.92
C ALA A 245 10.01 15.89 -2.46
N ALA A 246 8.99 16.59 -1.97
CA ALA A 246 8.41 16.29 -0.66
C ALA A 246 7.74 14.91 -0.71
N CYS A 247 8.15 14.01 0.19
CA CYS A 247 7.58 12.67 0.36
C CYS A 247 7.24 12.49 1.84
N CYS A 248 6.15 11.79 2.15
CA CYS A 248 5.77 11.58 3.54
C CYS A 248 6.71 10.57 4.22
N MET A 249 7.04 10.83 5.48
CA MET A 249 7.84 9.93 6.31
C MET A 249 7.19 8.53 6.47
N CYS A 250 5.87 8.40 6.25
CA CYS A 250 5.18 7.11 6.26
C CYS A 250 5.57 6.19 5.09
N GLU A 251 6.20 6.74 4.04
CA GLU A 251 6.62 6.02 2.83
C GLU A 251 8.13 5.74 2.83
N LEU A 252 8.85 6.26 3.82
CA LEU A 252 10.32 6.24 3.82
C LEU A 252 10.85 4.86 4.23
N VAL A 253 11.67 4.28 3.36
CA VAL A 253 12.40 3.02 3.61
C VAL A 253 13.89 3.35 3.78
N PRO A 254 14.43 3.33 5.01
CA PRO A 254 15.84 3.62 5.26
C PRO A 254 16.79 2.76 4.44
N GLY A 255 17.77 3.40 3.81
CA GLY A 255 18.82 2.70 3.07
C GLY A 255 18.33 1.93 1.83
N VAL A 256 17.09 2.15 1.36
CA VAL A 256 16.51 1.37 0.25
C VAL A 256 17.40 1.33 -0.99
N LEU A 257 18.01 2.47 -1.35
CA LEU A 257 18.92 2.58 -2.49
C LEU A 257 20.15 1.67 -2.41
N THR A 258 20.53 1.19 -1.23
CA THR A 258 21.65 0.26 -1.07
C THR A 258 21.30 -1.17 -1.49
N PHE A 259 20.01 -1.52 -1.61
CA PHE A 259 19.58 -2.89 -1.93
C PHE A 259 18.47 -2.98 -2.99
N ALA A 260 17.68 -1.94 -3.22
CA ALA A 260 16.57 -1.94 -4.17
C ALA A 260 16.27 -0.54 -4.72
N ASP A 261 15.39 -0.53 -5.73
CA ASP A 261 14.65 0.64 -6.17
C ASP A 261 13.14 0.30 -6.18
N ASN A 262 12.24 1.27 -6.32
CA ASN A 262 10.80 1.03 -6.21
C ASN A 262 10.30 0.01 -7.26
N GLY A 263 10.82 0.09 -8.49
CA GLY A 263 10.58 -0.93 -9.53
C GLY A 263 11.09 -2.33 -9.15
N ARG A 264 12.21 -2.43 -8.41
CA ARG A 264 12.77 -3.72 -7.95
C ARG A 264 12.01 -4.28 -6.74
N CYS A 265 11.52 -3.43 -5.84
CA CYS A 265 10.57 -3.83 -4.79
C CYS A 265 9.28 -4.37 -5.41
N TRP A 266 8.74 -3.68 -6.42
CA TRP A 266 7.54 -4.10 -7.14
C TRP A 266 7.75 -5.39 -7.93
N ALA A 267 8.90 -5.55 -8.60
CA ALA A 267 9.25 -6.79 -9.26
C ALA A 267 9.21 -7.99 -8.29
N GLY A 268 9.54 -7.80 -7.01
CA GLY A 268 9.44 -8.81 -5.95
C GLY A 268 8.02 -9.35 -5.72
N CYS A 269 7.00 -8.67 -6.25
CA CYS A 269 5.62 -9.13 -6.28
C CYS A 269 5.39 -10.28 -7.30
N SER A 270 6.31 -10.49 -8.24
CA SER A 270 6.25 -11.57 -9.24
C SER A 270 6.29 -12.98 -8.59
N PRO A 271 5.83 -14.04 -9.29
CA PRO A 271 5.83 -15.41 -8.77
C PRO A 271 7.19 -15.87 -8.23
N GLY A 272 7.14 -16.67 -7.17
CA GLY A 272 8.30 -17.31 -6.53
C GLY A 272 8.81 -18.56 -7.26
N PRO A 273 9.75 -19.32 -6.64
CA PRO A 273 10.69 -20.19 -7.36
C PRO A 273 10.21 -21.37 -8.22
N ASP A 274 8.96 -21.83 -8.14
CA ASP A 274 8.60 -23.14 -8.73
C ASP A 274 7.33 -23.11 -9.59
N GLY A 275 7.02 -21.98 -10.25
CA GLY A 275 5.66 -21.81 -10.79
C GLY A 275 4.63 -22.04 -9.69
N ASP A 276 4.93 -21.48 -8.51
CA ASP A 276 4.21 -21.55 -7.25
C ASP A 276 3.06 -22.59 -7.17
N GLN A 277 3.39 -23.86 -6.93
CA GLN A 277 2.36 -24.88 -6.64
C GLN A 277 1.58 -24.59 -5.35
N ARG A 278 2.04 -23.65 -4.50
CA ARG A 278 1.31 -23.20 -3.30
C ARG A 278 0.36 -22.03 -3.59
N HIS A 279 0.70 -21.17 -4.55
CA HIS A 279 -0.07 -19.97 -4.91
C HIS A 279 0.01 -19.63 -6.42
N PRO A 280 -0.60 -20.46 -7.30
CA PRO A 280 -0.55 -20.25 -8.74
C PRO A 280 -1.24 -18.93 -9.14
N GLY A 281 -0.63 -18.18 -10.06
CA GLY A 281 -1.27 -17.02 -10.72
C GLY A 281 -0.93 -15.62 -10.20
N ARG A 282 0.14 -15.45 -9.41
CA ARG A 282 0.57 -14.13 -8.91
C ARG A 282 0.99 -13.18 -10.06
N ARG A 283 0.48 -11.95 -10.09
CA ARG A 283 0.77 -10.94 -11.12
C ARG A 283 1.05 -9.57 -10.49
N ALA A 284 2.14 -8.95 -10.94
CA ALA A 284 2.39 -7.52 -10.80
C ALA A 284 1.77 -6.82 -12.02
N VAL A 285 0.81 -5.91 -11.82
CA VAL A 285 0.10 -5.23 -12.91
C VAL A 285 0.26 -3.72 -12.77
N PHE A 286 0.63 -3.06 -13.86
CA PHE A 286 0.80 -1.61 -13.88
C PHE A 286 -0.57 -0.93 -13.99
N GLY A 287 -0.92 -0.08 -13.02
CA GLY A 287 -2.06 0.81 -13.13
C GLY A 287 -1.62 2.18 -13.66
N SER A 288 -1.92 2.48 -14.92
CA SER A 288 -1.82 3.86 -15.41
C SER A 288 -3.03 4.64 -14.89
N GLY A 289 -2.79 5.75 -14.19
CA GLY A 289 -3.86 6.73 -13.97
C GLY A 289 -4.03 7.52 -15.26
N GLY A 290 -5.14 7.31 -15.99
CA GLY A 290 -5.68 8.26 -16.98
C GLY A 290 -6.99 8.83 -16.43
N GLU A 291 -7.40 10.07 -16.68
CA GLU A 291 -7.18 10.89 -17.87
C GLU A 291 -6.84 12.36 -17.54
N GLU A 292 -6.01 12.93 -18.41
CA GLU A 292 -5.95 14.36 -18.69
C GLU A 292 -7.31 14.75 -19.31
N VAL A 293 -8.12 15.51 -18.58
CA VAL A 293 -9.34 16.12 -19.12
C VAL A 293 -8.89 17.18 -20.12
N ASP A 294 -8.87 16.82 -21.42
CA ASP A 294 -8.73 17.78 -22.52
C ASP A 294 -9.90 18.76 -22.44
N ARG A 295 -9.61 19.94 -21.88
CA ARG A 295 -10.50 21.10 -21.89
C ARG A 295 -10.49 21.69 -23.31
N ARG A 296 -11.15 21.02 -24.25
CA ARG A 296 -11.62 21.68 -25.47
C ARG A 296 -13.13 21.86 -25.37
N GLY A 297 -13.49 23.12 -25.10
CA GLY A 297 -14.87 23.58 -25.11
C GLY A 297 -15.52 23.44 -26.49
N PRO A 298 -16.84 23.62 -26.57
CA PRO A 298 -17.57 23.48 -27.83
C PRO A 298 -17.27 24.69 -28.72
N SER A 299 -16.48 24.50 -29.77
CA SER A 299 -16.52 25.34 -30.96
C SER A 299 -17.59 24.75 -31.89
N GLY A 300 -18.68 25.49 -32.07
CA GLY A 300 -19.84 25.04 -32.83
C GLY A 300 -19.60 24.86 -34.33
N LEU A 301 -20.43 24.00 -34.91
CA LEU A 301 -21.43 24.29 -35.94
C LEU A 301 -22.41 23.12 -35.99
#